data_AF-A0A4U1I3B0-F1
#
_entry.id   AF-A0A4U1I3B0-F1
#
_cell.length_a   1.000
_cell.length_b   1.000
_cell.length_c   1.000
_cell.angle_alpha   90.00
_cell.angle_beta   90.00
_cell.angle_gamma   90.00
#
_symmetry.space_group_name_H-M   'P 1'
#
loop_
_entity.id
_entity.type
_entity.pdbx_description
1 polymer ?
#
loop_
_entity_poly.entity_id
_entity_poly.type
_entity_poly.pdbx_seq_one_letter_code
_entity_poly.pdbx_strand_id
1 'polypeptide(L)'
;MTDPSEYIAQHLRNFSASSSDHPASGVLNPYALLLPIVLFVVLVCIAAFEDRWAMFRLAPPMSFRRRLFVWWSCAWRQFLASIPLAVIGGVAFLYLVHRLAVPLGHLSGNMLQHATGMFTAMLSLVVTAMPLIVAPLICTMLSLPVYGYMVRKGLASHALAVPARFGLWRATRLGVTTLAWSGVGTLFIADLTATLPHRVAEGLRLLFFVVWGMYIVLPRQIRRAERLRQVLSAK
;
A
#
# COMPACT_ATOMS: atom_id res chain seq x y z
N MET A 1 15.13 57.03 5.48
CA MET A 1 13.95 56.25 5.04
C MET A 1 14.37 55.52 3.79
N THR A 2 14.62 54.21 3.89
CA THR A 2 14.99 53.36 2.76
C THR A 2 13.86 53.34 1.75
N ASP A 3 14.20 53.50 0.48
CA ASP A 3 13.26 53.51 -0.64
C ASP A 3 12.45 52.20 -0.63
N PRO A 4 11.11 52.23 -0.70
CA PRO A 4 10.28 51.02 -0.68
C PRO A 4 10.65 50.01 -1.78
N SER A 5 11.27 50.47 -2.87
CA SER A 5 11.79 49.61 -3.93
C SER A 5 12.97 48.74 -3.49
N GLU A 6 13.87 49.24 -2.64
CA GLU A 6 15.00 48.48 -2.08
C GLU A 6 14.51 47.38 -1.13
N TYR A 7 13.50 47.68 -0.30
CA TYR A 7 12.91 46.68 0.59
C TYR A 7 12.30 45.52 -0.21
N ILE A 8 11.55 45.81 -1.27
CA ILE A 8 10.94 44.78 -2.13
C ILE A 8 12.02 43.98 -2.86
N ALA A 9 13.05 44.63 -3.41
CA ALA A 9 14.15 43.95 -4.08
C ALA A 9 14.92 43.01 -3.14
N GLN A 10 15.16 43.44 -1.90
CA GLN A 10 15.81 42.61 -0.89
C GLN A 10 14.92 41.47 -0.41
N HIS A 11 13.61 41.71 -0.29
CA HIS A 11 12.65 40.66 0.06
C HIS A 11 12.54 39.59 -1.04
N LEU A 12 12.51 39.99 -2.31
CA LEU A 12 12.51 39.07 -3.46
C LEU A 12 13.82 38.29 -3.58
N ARG A 13 14.98 38.90 -3.28
CA ARG A 13 16.26 38.19 -3.22
C ARG A 13 16.29 37.13 -2.11
N ASN A 14 15.67 37.39 -0.97
CA ASN A 14 15.58 36.40 0.10
C ASN A 14 14.66 35.23 -0.27
N PHE A 15 13.58 35.47 -1.03
CA PHE A 15 12.74 34.40 -1.59
C PHE A 15 13.44 33.59 -2.69
N SER A 16 14.23 34.21 -3.56
CA SER A 16 14.98 33.49 -4.59
C SER A 16 16.17 32.73 -4.01
N ALA A 17 16.91 33.31 -3.05
CA ALA A 17 18.03 32.65 -2.38
C ALA A 17 17.59 31.51 -1.44
N SER A 18 16.39 31.57 -0.86
CA SER A 18 15.83 30.45 -0.07
C SER A 18 15.30 29.30 -0.95
N SER A 19 15.14 29.51 -2.26
CA SER A 19 14.67 28.46 -3.17
C SER A 19 15.78 27.50 -3.63
N SER A 20 17.07 27.86 -3.47
CA SER A 20 18.18 26.96 -3.82
C SER A 20 18.48 25.89 -2.76
N ASP A 21 17.97 26.06 -1.53
CA ASP A 21 17.88 24.99 -0.53
C ASP A 21 16.49 24.34 -0.61
N HIS A 22 16.14 23.81 -1.78
CA HIS A 22 15.20 22.69 -1.75
C HIS A 22 15.88 21.61 -0.91
N PRO A 23 15.33 21.17 0.24
CA PRO A 23 15.88 20.04 0.97
C PRO A 23 15.93 18.92 -0.06
N ALA A 24 17.16 18.58 -0.49
CA ALA A 24 17.44 17.77 -1.67
C ALA A 24 16.36 16.70 -1.74
N SER A 25 15.42 16.86 -2.68
CA SER A 25 14.17 16.13 -2.76
C SER A 25 14.49 14.69 -2.42
N GLY A 26 14.16 14.28 -1.18
CA GLY A 26 14.89 13.23 -0.46
C GLY A 26 15.19 12.10 -1.42
N VAL A 27 16.46 12.01 -1.88
CA VAL A 27 16.86 11.04 -2.90
C VAL A 27 16.47 9.71 -2.32
N LEU A 28 15.34 9.19 -2.81
CA LEU A 28 14.63 8.11 -2.15
C LEU A 28 15.55 6.93 -2.32
N ASN A 29 16.26 6.61 -1.23
CA ASN A 29 17.32 5.65 -1.26
C ASN A 29 16.74 4.35 -1.86
N PRO A 30 17.29 3.83 -2.98
CA PRO A 30 16.74 2.65 -3.65
C PRO A 30 16.68 1.45 -2.69
N TYR A 31 17.55 1.42 -1.68
CA TYR A 31 17.55 0.38 -0.64
C TYR A 31 16.39 0.51 0.36
N ALA A 32 15.80 1.69 0.55
CA ALA A 32 14.62 1.88 1.41
C ALA A 32 13.37 1.21 0.83
N LEU A 33 13.31 1.00 -0.49
CA LEU A 33 12.22 0.29 -1.18
C LEU A 33 12.43 -1.23 -1.21
N LEU A 34 13.62 -1.73 -0.86
CA LEU A 34 13.95 -3.15 -0.96
C LEU A 34 13.16 -3.98 0.08
N LEU A 35 12.99 -3.47 1.30
CA LEU A 35 12.20 -4.14 2.33
C LEU A 35 10.70 -4.26 1.99
N PRO A 36 9.99 -3.20 1.56
CA PRO A 36 8.59 -3.34 1.15
C PRO A 36 8.44 -4.25 -0.07
N ILE A 37 9.42 -4.28 -0.99
CA ILE A 37 9.44 -5.25 -2.10
C ILE A 37 9.55 -6.68 -1.58
N VAL A 38 10.49 -6.97 -0.68
CA VAL A 38 10.65 -8.31 -0.08
C VAL A 38 9.39 -8.74 0.66
N LEU A 39 8.82 -7.85 1.49
CA LEU A 39 7.57 -8.11 2.18
C LEU A 39 6.44 -8.43 1.20
N PHE A 40 6.32 -7.62 0.14
CA PHE A 40 5.34 -7.84 -0.90
C PHE A 40 5.52 -9.21 -1.57
N VAL A 41 6.74 -9.59 -1.95
CA VAL A 41 7.05 -10.92 -2.50
C VAL A 41 6.64 -12.03 -1.54
N VAL A 42 6.96 -11.91 -0.25
CA VAL A 42 6.56 -12.89 0.78
C VAL A 42 5.03 -13.01 0.87
N LEU A 43 4.31 -11.89 0.89
CA LEU A 43 2.84 -11.89 0.92
C LEU A 43 2.24 -12.55 -0.34
N VAL A 44 2.83 -12.31 -1.50
CA VAL A 44 2.44 -12.94 -2.77
C VAL A 44 2.68 -14.44 -2.75
N CYS A 45 3.85 -14.89 -2.29
CA CYS A 45 4.16 -16.31 -2.16
C CYS A 45 3.16 -17.01 -1.23
N ILE A 46 2.91 -16.45 -0.04
CA ILE A 46 1.93 -17.00 0.91
C ILE A 46 0.54 -17.08 0.26
N ALA A 47 0.10 -16.02 -0.42
CA ALA A 47 -1.19 -16.00 -1.10
C ALA A 47 -1.28 -17.04 -2.23
N ALA A 48 -0.20 -17.19 -3.02
CA ALA A 48 -0.12 -18.15 -4.11
C ALA A 48 -0.18 -19.60 -3.61
N PHE A 49 0.57 -19.94 -2.56
CA PHE A 49 0.53 -21.27 -1.94
C PHE A 49 -0.86 -21.58 -1.37
N GLU A 50 -1.52 -20.61 -0.74
CA GLU A 50 -2.86 -20.81 -0.19
C GLU A 50 -3.95 -20.94 -1.28
N ASP A 51 -3.75 -20.39 -2.48
CA ASP A 51 -4.77 -20.35 -3.55
C ASP A 51 -4.72 -21.53 -4.54
N ARG A 52 -3.76 -22.47 -4.39
CA ARG A 52 -3.62 -23.69 -5.22
C ARG A 52 -3.73 -23.44 -6.74
N TRP A 53 -3.30 -22.28 -7.23
CA TRP A 53 -3.24 -21.94 -8.66
C TRP A 53 -4.54 -22.00 -9.49
N ALA A 54 -5.73 -22.23 -8.89
CA ALA A 54 -6.97 -22.23 -9.65
C ALA A 54 -7.34 -20.80 -10.08
N MET A 55 -7.02 -20.37 -11.30
CA MET A 55 -6.98 -18.94 -11.63
C MET A 55 -8.34 -18.30 -11.99
N PHE A 56 -9.35 -19.04 -12.46
CA PHE A 56 -10.48 -18.39 -13.18
C PHE A 56 -11.90 -18.89 -12.92
N ARG A 57 -12.09 -19.97 -12.14
CA ARG A 57 -13.43 -20.54 -11.93
C ARG A 57 -14.07 -20.04 -10.63
N LEU A 58 -15.20 -19.37 -10.78
CA LEU A 58 -16.17 -19.11 -9.72
C LEU A 58 -17.25 -20.19 -9.81
N ALA A 59 -17.53 -20.87 -8.70
CA ALA A 59 -18.65 -21.79 -8.58
C ALA A 59 -19.57 -21.25 -7.47
N PRO A 60 -20.82 -20.84 -7.78
CA PRO A 60 -21.50 -20.88 -9.08
C PRO A 60 -20.99 -19.83 -10.09
N PRO A 61 -21.18 -20.07 -11.39
CA PRO A 61 -20.85 -19.08 -12.43
C PRO A 61 -21.65 -17.78 -12.21
N MET A 62 -20.99 -16.64 -12.34
CA MET A 62 -21.61 -15.31 -12.24
C MET A 62 -21.58 -14.60 -13.59
N SER A 63 -22.67 -13.93 -13.95
CA SER A 63 -22.70 -13.02 -15.09
C SER A 63 -21.73 -11.85 -14.89
N PHE A 64 -21.24 -11.28 -15.99
CA PHE A 64 -20.34 -10.12 -15.97
C PHE A 64 -20.92 -8.97 -15.13
N ARG A 65 -22.20 -8.64 -15.34
CA ARG A 65 -22.91 -7.57 -14.59
C ARG A 65 -22.91 -7.83 -13.10
N ARG A 66 -23.23 -9.06 -12.66
CA ARG A 66 -23.19 -9.43 -11.23
C ARG A 66 -21.79 -9.33 -10.67
N ARG A 67 -20.78 -9.83 -11.40
CA ARG A 67 -19.38 -9.78 -11.00
C ARG A 67 -18.89 -8.34 -10.84
N LEU A 68 -19.25 -7.45 -11.77
CA LEU A 68 -18.92 -6.03 -11.74
C LEU A 68 -19.54 -5.35 -10.52
N PHE A 69 -20.83 -5.59 -10.23
CA PHE A 69 -21.48 -5.01 -9.04
C PHE A 69 -20.86 -5.50 -7.73
N VAL A 70 -20.56 -6.80 -7.63
CA VAL A 70 -19.91 -7.36 -6.44
C VAL A 70 -18.52 -6.75 -6.25
N TRP A 71 -17.72 -6.72 -7.31
CA TRP A 71 -16.39 -6.09 -7.29
C TRP A 71 -16.49 -4.62 -6.89
N TRP A 72 -17.40 -3.86 -7.51
CA TRP A 72 -17.59 -2.44 -7.24
C TRP A 72 -17.99 -2.18 -5.79
N SER A 73 -18.93 -2.96 -5.24
CA SER A 73 -19.32 -2.87 -3.82
C SER A 73 -18.16 -3.15 -2.88
N CYS A 74 -17.34 -4.17 -3.17
CA CYS A 74 -16.13 -4.46 -2.38
C CYS A 74 -15.09 -3.33 -2.51
N ALA A 75 -14.80 -2.88 -3.74
CA ALA A 75 -13.80 -1.86 -4.04
C ALA A 75 -14.17 -0.52 -3.38
N TRP A 76 -15.43 -0.08 -3.50
CA TRP A 76 -15.88 1.17 -2.89
C TRP A 76 -15.80 1.15 -1.37
N ARG A 77 -16.18 0.04 -0.74
CA ARG A 77 -16.06 -0.12 0.73
C ARG A 77 -14.60 -0.12 1.19
N GLN A 78 -13.71 -0.75 0.43
CA GLN A 78 -12.27 -0.73 0.71
C GLN A 78 -11.70 0.68 0.54
N PHE A 79 -12.05 1.36 -0.54
CA PHE A 79 -11.64 2.74 -0.81
C PHE A 79 -12.08 3.67 0.32
N LEU A 80 -13.36 3.65 0.68
CA LEU A 80 -13.88 4.46 1.80
C LEU A 80 -13.19 4.13 3.14
N ALA A 81 -12.90 2.86 3.41
CA ALA A 81 -12.18 2.47 4.62
C ALA A 81 -10.69 2.84 4.59
N SER A 82 -10.11 3.00 3.40
CA SER A 82 -8.71 3.42 3.25
C SER A 82 -8.50 4.91 3.50
N ILE A 83 -9.52 5.75 3.28
CA ILE A 83 -9.45 7.21 3.52
C ILE A 83 -9.05 7.53 4.97
N PRO A 84 -9.76 7.08 6.03
CA PRO A 84 -9.38 7.41 7.39
C PRO A 84 -8.03 6.78 7.77
N LEU A 85 -7.71 5.58 7.27
CA LEU A 85 -6.42 4.95 7.49
C LEU A 85 -5.27 5.74 6.86
N ALA A 86 -5.47 6.29 5.67
CA ALA A 86 -4.49 7.13 4.97
C ALA A 86 -4.29 8.46 5.70
N VAL A 87 -5.37 9.08 6.19
CA VAL A 87 -5.28 10.32 6.98
C VAL A 87 -4.54 10.07 8.30
N ILE A 88 -4.96 9.07 9.08
CA ILE A 88 -4.32 8.74 10.36
C ILE A 88 -2.87 8.30 10.13
N GLY A 89 -2.63 7.45 9.14
CA GLY A 89 -1.30 6.97 8.77
C GLY A 89 -0.39 8.10 8.31
N GLY A 90 -0.89 9.04 7.50
CA GLY A 90 -0.16 10.21 7.05
C GLY A 90 0.21 11.15 8.19
N VAL A 91 -0.74 11.46 9.07
CA VAL A 91 -0.48 12.28 10.28
C VAL A 91 0.53 11.60 11.20
N ALA A 92 0.35 10.31 11.48
CA ALA A 92 1.27 9.53 12.30
C ALA A 92 2.67 9.45 11.67
N PHE A 93 2.76 9.28 10.35
CA PHE A 93 4.02 9.27 9.61
C PHE A 93 4.73 10.63 9.70
N LEU A 94 4.04 11.73 9.41
CA LEU A 94 4.60 13.07 9.50
C LEU A 94 5.08 13.38 10.92
N TYR A 95 4.27 13.02 11.93
CA TYR A 95 4.65 13.14 13.33
C TYR A 95 5.90 12.32 13.67
N LEU A 96 5.94 11.06 13.23
CA LEU A 96 7.05 10.14 13.48
C LEU A 96 8.34 10.62 12.81
N VAL A 97 8.27 11.02 11.54
CA VAL A 97 9.41 11.59 10.80
C VAL A 97 9.91 12.85 11.50
N HIS A 98 9.02 13.77 11.86
CA HIS A 98 9.42 15.00 12.53
C HIS A 98 10.07 14.74 13.90
N ARG A 99 9.51 13.81 14.70
CA ARG A 99 10.06 13.45 16.03
C ARG A 99 11.36 12.67 15.95
N LEU A 100 11.50 11.78 14.96
CA LEU A 100 12.62 10.85 14.89
C LEU A 100 13.76 11.30 13.98
N ALA A 101 13.54 12.26 13.07
CA ALA A 101 14.58 12.71 12.13
C ALA A 101 15.84 13.22 12.84
N VAL A 102 15.68 14.07 13.86
CA VAL A 102 16.81 14.62 14.63
C VAL A 102 17.58 13.55 15.41
N PRO A 103 16.95 12.72 16.28
CA PRO A 103 17.69 11.71 17.04
C PRO A 103 18.29 10.62 16.15
N LEU A 104 17.60 10.20 15.08
CA LEU A 104 18.15 9.23 14.12
C LEU A 104 19.30 9.83 13.30
N GLY A 105 19.24 11.12 12.98
CA GLY A 105 20.33 11.84 12.33
C GLY A 105 21.59 11.87 13.18
N HIS A 106 21.48 12.18 14.47
CA HIS A 106 22.60 12.13 15.41
C HIS A 106 23.16 10.71 15.57
N LEU A 107 22.29 9.70 15.73
CA LEU A 107 22.72 8.31 15.86
C LEU A 107 23.45 7.83 14.59
N SER A 108 22.91 8.18 13.42
CA SER A 108 23.51 7.87 12.12
C SER A 108 24.88 8.54 11.95
N GLY A 109 24.99 9.83 12.30
CA GLY A 109 26.26 10.56 12.25
C GLY A 109 27.33 9.93 13.13
N ASN A 110 26.98 9.57 14.37
CA ASN A 110 27.90 8.91 15.30
C ASN A 110 28.34 7.53 14.79
N MET A 111 27.44 6.74 14.19
CA MET A 111 27.79 5.45 13.58
C MET A 111 28.70 5.61 12.37
N LEU A 112 28.49 6.63 11.55
CA LEU A 112 29.31 6.89 10.36
C LEU A 112 30.73 7.33 10.73
N GLN A 113 30.89 8.14 11.79
CA GLN A 113 32.20 8.56 12.30
C GLN A 113 33.05 7.39 12.82
N HIS A 114 32.41 6.33 13.32
CA HIS A 114 33.07 5.13 13.82
C HIS A 114 32.97 3.95 12.83
N ALA A 115 32.54 4.21 11.60
CA ALA A 115 32.31 3.15 10.62
C ALA A 115 33.64 2.67 10.02
N THR A 116 34.09 1.49 10.45
CA THR A 116 35.30 0.84 9.92
C THR A 116 35.02 -0.14 8.77
N GLY A 117 33.78 -0.25 8.28
CA GLY A 117 33.44 -1.15 7.19
C GLY A 117 32.06 -0.96 6.56
N MET A 118 31.80 -1.70 5.48
CA MET A 118 30.55 -1.65 4.71
C MET A 118 29.31 -1.97 5.56
N PHE A 119 29.46 -2.83 6.58
CA PHE A 119 28.37 -3.24 7.46
C PHE A 119 27.82 -2.08 8.31
N THR A 120 28.68 -1.24 8.88
CA THR A 120 28.26 -0.10 9.71
C THR A 120 27.61 1.01 8.86
N ALA A 121 28.08 1.19 7.62
CA ALA A 121 27.42 2.07 6.64
C ALA A 121 26.00 1.58 6.28
N MET A 122 25.82 0.27 6.04
CA MET A 122 24.49 -0.31 5.81
C MET A 122 23.58 -0.14 7.03
N LEU A 123 24.10 -0.30 8.24
CA LEU A 123 23.31 -0.18 9.46
C LEU A 123 22.83 1.27 9.69
N SER A 124 23.70 2.26 9.47
CA SER A 124 23.33 3.68 9.47
C SER A 124 22.22 3.99 8.44
N LEU A 125 22.30 3.40 7.25
CA LEU A 125 21.28 3.52 6.22
C LEU A 125 19.93 2.93 6.65
N VAL A 126 19.95 1.76 7.26
CA VAL A 126 18.73 1.10 7.78
C VAL A 126 18.10 1.96 8.87
N VAL A 127 18.89 2.48 9.80
CA VAL A 127 18.43 3.33 10.90
C VAL A 127 17.78 4.61 10.38
N THR A 128 18.39 5.28 9.42
CA THR A 128 17.82 6.51 8.82
C THR A 128 16.55 6.23 8.01
N ALA A 129 16.47 5.06 7.35
CA ALA A 129 15.28 4.63 6.61
C ALA A 129 14.17 4.08 7.52
N MET A 130 14.40 3.84 8.82
CA MET A 130 13.42 3.20 9.71
C MET A 130 12.05 3.87 9.69
N PRO A 131 11.89 5.20 9.81
CA PRO A 131 10.56 5.82 9.79
C PRO A 131 9.81 5.58 8.46
N LEU A 132 10.55 5.61 7.34
CA LEU A 132 10.02 5.35 5.99
C LEU A 132 9.61 3.89 5.79
N ILE A 133 10.13 2.97 6.59
CA ILE A 133 9.84 1.54 6.51
C ILE A 133 8.74 1.15 7.50
N VAL A 134 8.91 1.55 8.77
CA VAL A 134 8.08 1.12 9.89
C VAL A 134 6.67 1.71 9.78
N ALA A 135 6.53 2.98 9.41
CA ALA A 135 5.23 3.61 9.29
C ALA A 135 4.33 2.95 8.22
N PRO A 136 4.76 2.75 6.95
CA PRO A 136 3.93 2.06 5.97
C PRO A 136 3.73 0.59 6.33
N LEU A 137 4.68 -0.07 7.00
CA LEU A 137 4.50 -1.43 7.50
C LEU A 137 3.35 -1.51 8.52
N ILE A 138 3.34 -0.61 9.51
CA ILE A 138 2.27 -0.52 10.52
C ILE A 138 0.94 -0.19 9.84
N CYS A 139 0.91 0.80 8.95
CA CYS A 139 -0.31 1.16 8.21
C CYS A 139 -0.84 -0.02 7.40
N THR A 140 0.05 -0.77 6.75
CA THR A 140 -0.29 -1.98 6.00
C THR A 140 -0.88 -3.02 6.93
N MET A 141 -0.19 -3.36 8.03
CA MET A 141 -0.65 -4.34 9.03
C MET A 141 -2.04 -3.99 9.60
N LEU A 142 -2.28 -2.71 9.91
CA LEU A 142 -3.57 -2.22 10.41
C LEU A 142 -4.66 -2.25 9.35
N SER A 143 -4.31 -2.00 8.08
CA SER A 143 -5.27 -2.02 6.97
C SER A 143 -5.75 -3.42 6.59
N LEU A 144 -4.94 -4.46 6.82
CA LEU A 144 -5.26 -5.85 6.46
C LEU A 144 -6.60 -6.33 7.03
N PRO A 145 -6.85 -6.31 8.37
CA PRO A 145 -8.14 -6.73 8.90
C PRO A 145 -9.29 -5.85 8.41
N VAL A 146 -9.06 -4.55 8.25
CA VAL A 146 -10.07 -3.60 7.75
C VAL A 146 -10.52 -3.99 6.34
N TYR A 147 -9.58 -4.23 5.43
CA TYR A 147 -9.89 -4.72 4.08
C TYR A 147 -10.64 -6.05 4.11
N GLY A 148 -10.22 -6.99 4.95
CA GLY A 148 -10.94 -8.26 5.12
C GLY A 148 -12.40 -8.08 5.56
N TYR A 149 -12.66 -7.21 6.53
CA TYR A 149 -14.02 -6.90 6.96
C TYR A 149 -14.85 -6.21 5.87
N MET A 150 -14.26 -5.30 5.10
CA MET A 150 -14.96 -4.61 4.01
C MET A 150 -15.30 -5.54 2.85
N VAL A 151 -14.38 -6.45 2.48
CA VAL A 151 -14.66 -7.52 1.51
C VAL A 151 -15.82 -8.35 1.98
N ARG A 152 -15.77 -8.85 3.23
CA ARG A 152 -16.87 -9.63 3.81
C ARG A 152 -18.20 -8.90 3.73
N LYS A 153 -18.26 -7.62 4.11
CA LYS A 153 -19.49 -6.82 4.05
C LYS A 153 -19.99 -6.65 2.60
N GLY A 154 -19.08 -6.43 1.64
CA GLY A 154 -19.43 -6.35 0.22
C GLY A 154 -19.99 -7.67 -0.33
N LEU A 155 -19.34 -8.80 -0.02
CA LEU A 155 -19.82 -10.13 -0.40
C LEU A 155 -21.19 -10.43 0.23
N ALA A 156 -21.37 -10.12 1.51
CA ALA A 156 -22.63 -10.31 2.23
C ALA A 156 -23.77 -9.46 1.64
N SER A 157 -23.50 -8.22 1.19
CA SER A 157 -24.52 -7.38 0.55
C SER A 157 -25.03 -7.90 -0.79
N HIS A 158 -24.32 -8.85 -1.40
CA HIS A 158 -24.71 -9.51 -2.65
C HIS A 158 -25.17 -10.97 -2.46
N ALA A 159 -25.59 -11.31 -1.23
CA ALA A 159 -26.08 -12.64 -0.84
C ALA A 159 -25.08 -13.77 -1.16
N LEU A 160 -23.78 -13.48 -1.11
CA LEU A 160 -22.76 -14.51 -1.24
C LEU A 160 -22.52 -15.23 0.08
N ALA A 161 -22.06 -16.47 -0.02
CA ALA A 161 -21.77 -17.32 1.12
C ALA A 161 -20.61 -16.73 1.94
N VAL A 162 -20.90 -16.16 3.12
CA VAL A 162 -19.88 -15.61 4.02
C VAL A 162 -20.15 -16.11 5.44
N PRO A 163 -19.12 -16.45 6.24
CA PRO A 163 -19.32 -16.87 7.63
C PRO A 163 -19.98 -15.78 8.50
N ALA A 164 -20.90 -16.20 9.37
CA ALA A 164 -21.59 -15.32 10.33
C ALA A 164 -20.63 -14.77 11.40
N ARG A 165 -19.68 -15.60 11.88
CA ARG A 165 -18.62 -15.20 12.80
C ARG A 165 -17.30 -15.05 12.05
N PHE A 166 -16.82 -13.81 11.94
CA PHE A 166 -15.58 -13.47 11.25
C PHE A 166 -14.62 -12.81 12.23
N GLY A 167 -13.70 -13.59 12.78
CA GLY A 167 -12.69 -13.10 13.72
C GLY A 167 -11.57 -12.33 13.02
N LEU A 168 -10.80 -11.59 13.82
CA LEU A 168 -9.69 -10.74 13.35
C LEU A 168 -8.68 -11.49 12.47
N TRP A 169 -8.30 -12.71 12.84
CA TRP A 169 -7.37 -13.53 12.07
C TRP A 169 -7.88 -13.87 10.66
N ARG A 170 -9.17 -14.18 10.54
CA ARG A 170 -9.81 -14.49 9.25
C ARG A 170 -9.93 -13.26 8.37
N ALA A 171 -10.25 -12.12 8.98
CA ALA A 171 -10.25 -10.83 8.30
C ALA A 171 -8.85 -10.49 7.78
N THR A 172 -7.83 -10.62 8.63
CA THR A 172 -6.43 -10.38 8.25
C THR A 172 -6.02 -11.27 7.08
N ARG A 173 -6.30 -12.58 7.15
CA ARG A 173 -6.02 -13.53 6.06
C ARG A 173 -6.71 -13.17 4.74
N LEU A 174 -7.94 -12.67 4.78
CA LEU A 174 -8.66 -12.22 3.59
C LEU A 174 -8.10 -10.88 3.05
N GLY A 175 -7.70 -9.98 3.96
CA GLY A 175 -6.99 -8.75 3.64
C GLY A 175 -5.65 -9.02 2.97
N VAL A 176 -4.86 -9.96 3.49
CA VAL A 176 -3.55 -10.36 2.91
C VAL A 176 -3.71 -10.82 1.48
N THR A 177 -4.66 -11.72 1.20
CA THR A 177 -4.89 -12.15 -0.19
C THR A 177 -5.33 -11.02 -1.10
N THR A 178 -6.16 -10.11 -0.57
CA THR A 178 -6.60 -8.94 -1.34
C THR A 178 -5.41 -8.06 -1.68
N LEU A 179 -4.61 -7.68 -0.68
CA LEU A 179 -3.49 -6.78 -0.86
C LEU A 179 -2.39 -7.39 -1.73
N ALA A 180 -2.04 -8.66 -1.50
CA ALA A 180 -1.04 -9.38 -2.27
C ALA A 180 -1.39 -9.40 -3.76
N TRP A 181 -2.60 -9.86 -4.10
CA TRP A 181 -3.01 -9.95 -5.50
C TRP A 181 -3.28 -8.59 -6.14
N SER A 182 -3.79 -7.61 -5.38
CA SER A 182 -3.90 -6.23 -5.87
C SER A 182 -2.53 -5.64 -6.18
N GLY A 183 -1.53 -5.83 -5.32
CA GLY A 183 -0.19 -5.33 -5.58
C GLY A 183 0.50 -6.01 -6.76
N VAL A 184 0.26 -7.31 -6.99
CA VAL A 184 0.79 -8.00 -8.20
C VAL A 184 0.19 -7.37 -9.44
N GLY A 185 -1.13 -7.12 -9.41
CA GLY A 185 -1.83 -6.41 -10.46
C GLY A 185 -1.26 -5.02 -10.70
N THR A 186 -1.05 -4.24 -9.64
CA THR A 186 -0.45 -2.89 -9.73
C THR A 186 0.92 -2.92 -10.41
N LEU A 187 1.82 -3.82 -10.01
CA LEU A 187 3.16 -3.93 -10.60
C LEU A 187 3.08 -4.35 -12.07
N PHE A 188 2.29 -5.37 -12.38
CA PHE A 188 2.11 -5.86 -13.74
C PHE A 188 1.50 -4.78 -14.65
N ILE A 189 0.49 -4.06 -14.18
CA ILE A 189 -0.15 -2.97 -14.92
C ILE A 189 0.82 -1.78 -15.08
N ALA A 190 1.61 -1.46 -14.06
CA ALA A 190 2.60 -0.39 -14.13
C ALA A 190 3.66 -0.68 -15.20
N ASP A 191 4.17 -1.92 -15.24
CA ASP A 191 5.12 -2.39 -16.25
C ASP A 191 4.52 -2.33 -17.66
N LEU A 192 3.32 -2.90 -17.86
CA LEU A 192 2.61 -2.87 -19.15
C LEU A 192 2.33 -1.45 -19.68
N THR A 193 2.19 -0.47 -18.79
CA THR A 193 1.85 0.90 -19.16
C THR A 193 3.04 1.85 -19.12
N ALA A 194 4.25 1.36 -18.83
CA ALA A 194 5.45 2.19 -18.67
C ALA A 194 5.86 2.89 -19.97
N THR A 195 5.59 2.29 -21.12
CA THR A 195 6.00 2.80 -22.44
C THR A 195 4.93 3.65 -23.13
N LEU A 196 3.76 3.81 -22.52
CA LEU A 196 2.61 4.48 -23.14
C LEU A 196 2.56 5.98 -22.81
N PRO A 197 2.02 6.82 -23.70
CA PRO A 197 1.75 8.22 -23.40
C PRO A 197 0.86 8.39 -22.17
N HIS A 198 1.12 9.39 -21.34
CA HIS A 198 0.52 9.56 -20.01
C HIS A 198 -1.02 9.43 -19.99
N ARG A 199 -1.74 10.14 -20.88
CA ARG A 199 -3.21 10.10 -20.95
C ARG A 199 -3.76 8.71 -21.32
N VAL A 200 -3.05 7.99 -22.19
CA VAL A 200 -3.42 6.63 -22.61
C VAL A 200 -3.11 5.63 -21.51
N ALA A 201 -1.97 5.81 -20.83
CA ALA A 201 -1.55 4.99 -19.70
C ALA A 201 -2.56 5.05 -18.54
N GLU A 202 -3.09 6.22 -18.19
CA GLU A 202 -4.08 6.35 -17.09
C GLU A 202 -5.39 5.62 -17.39
N GLY A 203 -5.95 5.80 -18.59
CA GLY A 203 -7.17 5.10 -18.99
C GLY A 203 -7.01 3.59 -19.01
N LEU A 204 -5.88 3.09 -19.54
CA LEU A 204 -5.56 1.66 -19.55
C LEU A 204 -5.28 1.12 -18.15
N ARG A 205 -4.60 1.87 -17.28
CA ARG A 205 -4.40 1.48 -15.87
C ARG A 205 -5.73 1.25 -15.19
N LEU A 206 -6.66 2.20 -15.30
CA LEU A 206 -7.99 2.07 -14.69
C LEU A 206 -8.72 0.84 -15.23
N LEU A 207 -8.73 0.65 -16.56
CA LEU A 207 -9.35 -0.51 -17.19
C LEU A 207 -8.74 -1.83 -16.71
N PHE A 208 -7.42 -1.93 -16.69
CA PHE A 208 -6.73 -3.14 -16.23
C PHE A 208 -6.92 -3.37 -14.73
N PHE A 209 -7.03 -2.34 -13.90
CA PHE A 209 -7.36 -2.51 -12.48
C PHE A 209 -8.76 -3.10 -12.29
N VAL A 210 -9.74 -2.63 -13.07
CA VAL A 210 -11.11 -3.18 -13.05
C VAL A 210 -11.07 -4.65 -13.47
N VAL A 211 -10.44 -4.96 -14.61
CA VAL A 211 -10.35 -6.33 -15.13
C VAL A 211 -9.59 -7.24 -14.14
N TRP A 212 -8.44 -6.81 -13.65
CA TRP A 212 -7.65 -7.57 -12.67
C TRP A 212 -8.44 -7.81 -11.37
N GLY A 213 -9.09 -6.77 -10.85
CA GLY A 213 -9.94 -6.85 -9.67
C GLY A 213 -11.08 -7.85 -9.84
N MET A 214 -11.76 -7.81 -10.99
CA MET A 214 -12.90 -8.69 -11.30
C MET A 214 -12.49 -10.14 -11.56
N TYR A 215 -11.39 -10.37 -12.28
CA TYR A 215 -11.03 -11.70 -12.78
C TYR A 215 -9.95 -12.41 -11.95
N ILE A 216 -9.13 -11.67 -11.20
CA ILE A 216 -8.06 -12.24 -10.39
C ILE A 216 -8.38 -12.12 -8.90
N VAL A 217 -8.64 -10.91 -8.40
CA VAL A 217 -8.78 -10.65 -6.95
C VAL A 217 -10.11 -11.18 -6.41
N LEU A 218 -11.23 -10.81 -7.03
CA LEU A 218 -12.57 -11.15 -6.54
C LEU A 218 -12.81 -12.68 -6.45
N PRO A 219 -12.46 -13.51 -7.46
CA PRO A 219 -12.64 -14.96 -7.37
C PRO A 219 -11.87 -15.60 -6.22
N ARG A 220 -10.71 -15.04 -5.85
CA ARG A 220 -9.90 -15.53 -4.73
C ARG A 220 -10.52 -15.12 -3.39
N GLN A 221 -11.02 -13.89 -3.29
CA GLN A 221 -11.76 -13.42 -2.12
C GLN A 221 -12.98 -14.30 -1.83
N ILE A 222 -13.78 -14.62 -2.86
CA ILE A 222 -14.98 -15.46 -2.74
C ILE A 222 -14.60 -16.88 -2.27
N ARG A 223 -13.67 -17.55 -2.98
CA ARG A 223 -13.24 -18.91 -2.61
C ARG A 223 -12.66 -18.99 -1.20
N ARG A 224 -11.96 -17.96 -0.76
CA ARG A 224 -11.42 -17.91 0.61
C ARG A 224 -12.52 -17.71 1.63
N ALA A 225 -13.50 -16.86 1.36
CA ALA A 225 -14.67 -16.69 2.22
C ALA A 225 -15.49 -17.99 2.33
N GLU A 226 -15.67 -18.73 1.22
CA GLU A 226 -16.34 -20.03 1.19
C GLU A 226 -15.59 -21.10 1.96
N ARG A 227 -14.26 -21.23 1.76
CA ARG A 227 -13.41 -22.14 2.54
C ARG A 227 -13.50 -21.87 4.04
N LEU A 228 -13.49 -20.59 4.43
CA LEU A 228 -13.63 -20.18 5.83
C LEU A 228 -15.02 -20.51 6.40
N ARG A 229 -16.08 -20.52 5.57
CA ARG A 229 -17.42 -20.97 5.96
C ARG A 229 -17.47 -22.48 6.17
N GLN A 230 -16.91 -23.27 5.24
CA GLN A 230 -16.90 -24.73 5.32
C GLN A 230 -16.20 -25.25 6.59
N VAL A 231 -15.07 -24.64 6.97
CA VAL A 231 -14.34 -24.98 8.20
C VAL A 231 -15.17 -24.70 9.46
N LEU A 232 -16.09 -23.74 9.41
CA LEU A 232 -16.98 -23.41 10.53
C LEU A 232 -18.20 -24.33 10.64
N SER A 233 -18.71 -24.85 9.52
CA SER A 233 -19.83 -25.79 9.54
C SER A 233 -19.43 -27.22 9.93
N ALA A 234 -18.13 -27.53 9.89
CA ALA A 234 -17.59 -28.84 10.27
C ALA A 234 -17.21 -28.93 11.77
N LYS A 235 -17.37 -27.84 12.52
CA LYS A 235 -17.14 -27.78 13.97
C LYS A 235 -18.45 -27.55 14.69
#